data_AF-A0A0F2RIS1-F1
#
_entry.id   AF-A0A0F2RIS1-F1
#
_cell.length_a   1.000
_cell.length_b   1.000
_cell.length_c   1.000
_cell.angle_alpha   90.00
_cell.angle_beta   90.00
_cell.angle_gamma   90.00
#
_symmetry.space_group_name_H-M   'P 1'
#
loop_
_entity.id
_entity.type
_entity.pdbx_description
1 polymer ?
#
loop_
_entity_poly.entity_id
_entity_poly.type
_entity_poly.pdbx_seq_one_letter_code
_entity_poly.pdbx_strand_id
1 'polypeptide(L)'
;MAKGDMPVLVGAGQSLSQWDGSAGAGGAPSPLSLMADASRAALADTGAANVAAAVDTIAVVRIFEDSVGAGHHPHGHNTNLPGTLARDMGARPARLIYETVGGQSPQALVNEMAARIHAGEVEVALISGSEANRASKGARRHKLEINWADGTDDAFEDRGMGPMLLSREEIKHGLVAPAYFYGLFENAIAAREGRTRSQHRRAMAELFQPFSAVAAQNPMSQFPVEHSVEFLSTPSRENYEYADPFLKWFIAQDAVNQGAAAILMSESKADELGVPQDNRVYLHGGGEAGDDHISVRPRIDGSWAMEQALGRALDQSGVTSSDIRHFDLYSCFPCAVFSSTAALGIDWKHDSRALTLTGGLPFFGGPGNNYSLHGIAEMSRKLRNSPGELGLILANGGWMTKEAAGIYSTTRPKAFTPALPAAKPADQVALCNTDCEATLETFTVTHGKAGPENGIIFARLADGRRALA
;
A
#
# COMPACT_ATOMS: atom_id res chain seq x y z
N MET A 1 21.17 13.62 19.75
CA MET A 1 20.26 14.05 18.68
C MET A 1 19.65 15.40 19.03
N ALA A 2 19.66 16.36 18.09
CA ALA A 2 19.07 17.67 18.31
C ALA A 2 17.54 17.59 18.18
N LYS A 3 16.80 18.10 19.18
CA LYS A 3 15.34 18.22 19.09
C LYS A 3 14.99 19.33 18.10
N GLY A 4 14.00 19.07 17.26
CA GLY A 4 13.51 20.01 16.25
C GLY A 4 14.22 19.90 14.90
N ASP A 5 15.10 18.90 14.71
CA ASP A 5 15.81 18.71 13.45
C ASP A 5 14.85 18.31 12.32
N MET A 6 15.22 18.64 11.08
CA MET A 6 14.41 18.39 9.89
C MET A 6 14.57 16.92 9.47
N PRO A 7 13.50 16.12 9.42
CA PRO A 7 13.57 14.79 8.86
C PRO A 7 13.70 14.85 7.33
N VAL A 8 14.57 14.03 6.78
CA VAL A 8 14.84 13.98 5.35
C VAL A 8 14.99 12.52 4.88
N LEU A 9 14.30 12.19 3.78
CA LEU A 9 14.50 10.93 3.07
C LEU A 9 15.72 11.09 2.16
N VAL A 10 16.73 10.25 2.39
CA VAL A 10 18.04 10.37 1.75
C VAL A 10 18.39 9.21 0.84
N GLY A 11 17.75 8.07 1.02
CA GLY A 11 18.00 6.87 0.23
C GLY A 11 16.72 6.09 0.01
N ALA A 12 16.52 5.59 -1.20
CA ALA A 12 15.45 4.65 -1.52
C ALA A 12 15.97 3.55 -2.45
N GLY A 13 15.47 2.34 -2.28
CA GLY A 13 15.93 1.18 -3.02
C GLY A 13 14.82 0.18 -3.26
N GLN A 14 14.95 -0.58 -4.34
CA GLN A 14 14.01 -1.62 -4.73
C GLN A 14 14.78 -2.88 -5.16
N SER A 15 14.15 -4.04 -5.03
CA SER A 15 14.61 -5.32 -5.53
C SER A 15 13.48 -6.07 -6.23
N LEU A 16 13.83 -6.88 -7.22
CA LEU A 16 12.91 -7.68 -8.01
C LEU A 16 13.60 -9.00 -8.39
N SER A 17 12.86 -10.10 -8.31
CA SER A 17 13.29 -11.39 -8.86
C SER A 17 12.22 -11.99 -9.78
N GLN A 18 12.64 -12.42 -10.97
CA GLN A 18 11.75 -13.14 -11.90
C GLN A 18 11.67 -14.65 -11.59
N TRP A 19 12.31 -15.11 -10.52
CA TRP A 19 12.32 -16.52 -10.13
C TRP A 19 10.89 -17.08 -9.96
N ASP A 20 10.61 -18.22 -10.58
CA ASP A 20 9.32 -18.90 -10.52
C ASP A 20 9.42 -20.43 -10.31
N GLY A 21 10.64 -20.93 -10.09
CA GLY A 21 10.92 -22.34 -9.86
C GLY A 21 11.00 -23.21 -11.12
N SER A 22 10.77 -22.66 -12.32
CA SER A 22 10.84 -23.45 -13.56
C SER A 22 12.24 -24.02 -13.87
N ALA A 23 13.29 -23.35 -13.39
CA ALA A 23 14.70 -23.73 -13.55
C ALA A 23 15.29 -24.49 -12.34
N GLY A 24 14.46 -24.90 -11.37
CA GLY A 24 14.91 -25.58 -10.15
C GLY A 24 15.08 -24.66 -8.93
N ALA A 25 15.57 -25.21 -7.81
CA ALA A 25 15.61 -24.54 -6.51
C ALA A 25 16.68 -23.44 -6.36
N GLY A 26 17.73 -23.48 -7.20
CA GLY A 26 18.82 -22.51 -7.15
C GLY A 26 18.33 -21.08 -7.39
N GLY A 27 18.84 -20.13 -6.59
CA GLY A 27 18.54 -18.70 -6.74
C GLY A 27 17.13 -18.29 -6.30
N ALA A 28 16.39 -19.14 -5.58
CA ALA A 28 15.09 -18.78 -5.03
C ALA A 28 15.24 -17.63 -4.01
N PRO A 29 14.52 -16.51 -4.17
CA PRO A 29 14.54 -15.44 -3.18
C PRO A 29 13.77 -15.85 -1.92
N SER A 30 14.14 -15.25 -0.79
CA SER A 30 13.33 -15.22 0.43
C SER A 30 12.85 -13.78 0.68
N PRO A 31 11.85 -13.57 1.55
CA PRO A 31 11.50 -12.21 1.98
C PRO A 31 12.72 -11.47 2.54
N LEU A 32 13.52 -12.12 3.39
CA LEU A 32 14.75 -11.52 3.93
C LEU A 32 15.73 -11.12 2.82
N SER A 33 15.98 -11.97 1.82
CA SER A 33 16.94 -11.65 0.76
C SER A 33 16.48 -10.46 -0.08
N LEU A 34 15.18 -10.37 -0.39
CA LEU A 34 14.61 -9.24 -1.13
C LEU A 34 14.68 -7.93 -0.33
N MET A 35 14.38 -7.96 0.97
CA MET A 35 14.57 -6.80 1.86
C MET A 35 16.03 -6.37 1.94
N ALA A 36 16.94 -7.33 2.07
CA ALA A 36 18.37 -7.07 2.13
C ALA A 36 18.89 -6.43 0.83
N ASP A 37 18.47 -6.92 -0.34
CA ASP A 37 18.81 -6.33 -1.63
C ASP A 37 18.28 -4.90 -1.78
N ALA A 38 17.02 -4.67 -1.43
CA ALA A 38 16.42 -3.34 -1.50
C ALA A 38 17.07 -2.36 -0.51
N SER A 39 17.41 -2.83 0.69
CA SER A 39 18.08 -2.02 1.72
C SER A 39 19.51 -1.66 1.33
N ARG A 40 20.26 -2.58 0.70
CA ARG A 40 21.56 -2.27 0.10
C ARG A 40 21.44 -1.24 -1.02
N ALA A 41 20.41 -1.34 -1.86
CA ALA A 41 20.16 -0.35 -2.90
C ALA A 41 19.84 1.03 -2.28
N ALA A 42 19.03 1.09 -1.22
CA ALA A 42 18.73 2.34 -0.52
C ALA A 42 19.97 2.96 0.14
N LEU A 43 20.84 2.13 0.75
CA LEU A 43 22.11 2.58 1.30
C LEU A 43 23.03 3.16 0.23
N ALA A 44 23.14 2.50 -0.92
CA ALA A 44 23.93 3.00 -2.05
C ALA A 44 23.36 4.30 -2.62
N ASP A 45 22.03 4.41 -2.72
CA ASP A 45 21.31 5.58 -3.21
C ASP A 45 21.53 6.84 -2.34
N THR A 46 21.91 6.68 -1.06
CA THR A 46 22.30 7.84 -0.23
C THR A 46 23.48 8.62 -0.81
N GLY A 47 24.36 7.97 -1.58
CA GLY A 47 25.61 8.57 -2.05
C GLY A 47 26.65 8.80 -0.95
N ALA A 48 26.42 8.28 0.26
CA ALA A 48 27.29 8.44 1.42
C ALA A 48 27.85 7.11 1.92
N ALA A 49 29.08 7.14 2.45
CA ALA A 49 29.67 5.99 3.13
C ALA A 49 29.16 5.88 4.57
N ASN A 50 29.27 4.69 5.17
CA ASN A 50 29.01 4.43 6.59
C ASN A 50 27.57 4.67 7.08
N VAL A 51 26.60 4.97 6.22
CA VAL A 51 25.19 5.13 6.63
C VAL A 51 24.66 3.87 7.34
N ALA A 52 25.02 2.67 6.87
CA ALA A 52 24.60 1.40 7.48
C ALA A 52 24.99 1.29 8.97
N ALA A 53 26.19 1.78 9.32
CA ALA A 53 26.66 1.77 10.70
C ALA A 53 25.96 2.80 11.59
N ALA A 54 25.37 3.83 10.99
CA ALA A 54 24.62 4.88 11.69
C ALA A 54 23.13 4.52 11.89
N VAL A 55 22.60 3.50 11.22
CA VAL A 55 21.21 3.05 11.38
C VAL A 55 20.96 2.61 12.83
N ASP A 56 20.17 3.41 13.55
CA ASP A 56 19.77 3.14 14.94
C ASP A 56 18.38 2.50 15.06
N THR A 57 17.57 2.57 14.00
CA THR A 57 16.21 2.04 13.98
C THR A 57 15.94 1.32 12.67
N ILE A 58 15.45 0.09 12.74
CA ILE A 58 14.94 -0.65 11.58
C ILE A 58 13.47 -0.95 11.80
N ALA A 59 12.62 -0.55 10.85
CA ALA A 59 11.21 -0.88 10.82
C ALA A 59 10.89 -1.73 9.59
N VAL A 60 10.33 -2.92 9.82
CA VAL A 60 9.97 -3.86 8.76
C VAL A 60 8.45 -3.87 8.55
N VAL A 61 8.03 -3.67 7.31
CA VAL A 61 6.65 -3.87 6.87
C VAL A 61 6.32 -5.36 6.89
N ARG A 62 5.19 -5.72 7.52
CA ARG A 62 4.78 -7.11 7.68
C ARG A 62 4.54 -7.83 6.38
N ILE A 63 5.12 -9.03 6.24
CA ILE A 63 4.90 -9.89 5.08
C ILE A 63 3.55 -10.59 5.13
N PHE A 64 3.05 -11.04 3.99
CA PHE A 64 1.76 -11.72 3.93
C PHE A 64 1.70 -13.03 4.73
N GLU A 65 2.79 -13.80 4.75
CA GLU A 65 2.83 -15.08 5.49
C GLU A 65 2.59 -14.88 7.00
N ASP A 66 2.98 -13.72 7.54
CA ASP A 66 2.79 -13.35 8.94
C ASP A 66 1.52 -12.52 9.18
N SER A 67 0.76 -12.23 8.10
CA SER A 67 -0.45 -11.41 8.12
C SER A 67 -1.73 -12.23 8.31
N VAL A 68 -1.61 -13.55 8.47
CA VAL A 68 -2.73 -14.47 8.71
C VAL A 68 -2.43 -15.28 9.96
N GLY A 69 -3.36 -15.28 10.93
CA GLY A 69 -3.20 -16.08 12.15
C GLY A 69 -3.02 -17.57 11.84
N ALA A 70 -2.28 -18.30 12.67
CA ALA A 70 -1.93 -19.72 12.46
C ALA A 70 -1.43 -20.04 11.02
N GLY A 71 -0.83 -19.05 10.36
CA GLY A 71 -0.34 -19.13 8.99
C GLY A 71 0.58 -20.33 8.79
N HIS A 72 0.39 -21.04 7.68
CA HIS A 72 1.30 -22.09 7.30
C HIS A 72 2.52 -21.46 6.62
N HIS A 73 3.72 -21.75 7.14
CA HIS A 73 4.99 -21.34 6.55
C HIS A 73 5.59 -22.52 5.78
N PRO A 74 5.17 -22.77 4.53
CA PRO A 74 5.53 -23.99 3.80
C PRO A 74 7.03 -24.14 3.54
N HIS A 75 7.78 -23.04 3.59
CA HIS A 75 9.21 -22.99 3.27
C HIS A 75 10.08 -22.67 4.48
N GLY A 76 9.55 -22.82 5.70
CA GLY A 76 10.20 -22.37 6.93
C GLY A 76 9.87 -20.91 7.27
N HIS A 77 10.07 -20.54 8.53
CA HIS A 77 9.64 -19.25 9.09
C HIS A 77 10.84 -18.48 9.63
N ASN A 78 11.00 -17.22 9.19
CA ASN A 78 11.92 -16.30 9.82
C ASN A 78 11.23 -15.62 11.01
N THR A 79 11.64 -15.96 12.23
CA THR A 79 10.97 -15.51 13.46
C THR A 79 11.33 -14.09 13.89
N ASN A 80 12.30 -13.46 13.24
CA ASN A 80 12.78 -12.12 13.57
C ASN A 80 13.34 -11.42 12.33
N LEU A 81 12.45 -11.03 11.41
CA LEU A 81 12.80 -10.33 10.18
C LEU A 81 13.57 -9.01 10.42
N PRO A 82 13.18 -8.14 11.37
CA PRO A 82 13.97 -6.94 11.67
C PRO A 82 15.41 -7.24 12.11
N GLY A 83 15.60 -8.20 13.03
CA GLY A 83 16.92 -8.54 13.55
C GLY A 83 17.81 -9.25 12.52
N THR A 84 17.24 -10.18 11.75
CA THR A 84 17.96 -10.83 10.65
C THR A 84 18.34 -9.84 9.54
N LEU A 85 17.48 -8.86 9.23
CA LEU A 85 17.83 -7.76 8.32
C LEU A 85 18.96 -6.90 8.89
N ALA A 86 18.91 -6.55 10.17
CA ALA A 86 19.99 -5.80 10.83
C ALA A 86 21.34 -6.52 10.71
N ARG A 87 21.35 -7.82 10.98
CA ARG A 87 22.52 -8.70 10.84
C ARG A 87 23.06 -8.65 9.41
N ASP A 88 22.21 -8.85 8.41
CA ASP A 88 22.61 -8.91 7.00
C ASP A 88 23.08 -7.55 6.45
N MET A 89 22.59 -6.44 7.01
CA MET A 89 23.05 -5.09 6.69
C MET A 89 24.31 -4.67 7.46
N GLY A 90 24.78 -5.48 8.42
CA GLY A 90 25.87 -5.09 9.31
C GLY A 90 25.52 -3.93 10.26
N ALA A 91 24.23 -3.64 10.44
CA ALA A 91 23.73 -2.60 11.32
C ALA A 91 23.65 -3.09 12.77
N ARG A 92 23.62 -2.17 13.72
CA ARG A 92 23.41 -2.45 15.16
C ARG A 92 22.36 -1.49 15.72
N PRO A 93 21.11 -1.57 15.24
CA PRO A 93 20.07 -0.64 15.66
C PRO A 93 19.73 -0.84 17.14
N ALA A 94 19.43 0.26 17.82
CA ALA A 94 18.87 0.24 19.17
C ALA A 94 17.38 -0.16 19.15
N ARG A 95 16.69 -0.02 18.01
CA ARG A 95 15.27 -0.34 17.86
C ARG A 95 15.01 -1.17 16.62
N LEU A 96 14.27 -2.25 16.83
CA LEU A 96 13.76 -3.13 15.79
C LEU A 96 12.24 -3.16 15.90
N ILE A 97 11.54 -2.87 14.81
CA ILE A 97 10.09 -2.79 14.76
C ILE A 97 9.59 -3.72 13.67
N TYR A 98 8.58 -4.54 13.97
CA TYR A 98 7.82 -5.29 12.99
C TYR A 98 6.38 -4.79 12.97
N GLU A 99 6.01 -4.11 11.88
CA GLU A 99 4.78 -3.30 11.80
C GLU A 99 3.50 -4.16 11.77
N THR A 100 2.36 -3.51 11.98
CA THR A 100 1.03 -4.07 11.75
C THR A 100 0.76 -4.41 10.29
N VAL A 101 -0.21 -5.29 10.05
CA VAL A 101 -0.67 -5.62 8.68
C VAL A 101 -1.30 -4.39 8.02
N GLY A 102 -1.04 -4.17 6.74
CA GLY A 102 -1.85 -3.32 5.87
C GLY A 102 -1.03 -2.40 4.97
N GLY A 103 -1.50 -2.17 3.74
CA GLY A 103 -0.81 -1.36 2.73
C GLY A 103 -0.59 0.12 3.05
N GLN A 104 -1.18 0.64 4.14
CA GLN A 104 -0.90 1.97 4.66
C GLN A 104 0.47 2.05 5.36
N SER A 105 0.98 0.90 5.83
CA SER A 105 2.11 0.84 6.74
C SER A 105 3.38 1.54 6.24
N PRO A 106 3.76 1.49 4.95
CA PRO A 106 4.99 2.16 4.52
C PRO A 106 4.97 3.67 4.74
N GLN A 107 3.86 4.33 4.38
CA GLN A 107 3.71 5.78 4.54
C GLN A 107 3.51 6.16 6.01
N ALA A 108 2.77 5.36 6.78
CA ALA A 108 2.62 5.56 8.23
C ALA A 108 3.98 5.46 8.95
N LEU A 109 4.82 4.48 8.59
CA LEU A 109 6.18 4.37 9.11
C LEU A 109 7.04 5.58 8.73
N VAL A 110 6.91 6.12 7.52
CA VAL A 110 7.60 7.38 7.15
C VAL A 110 7.15 8.53 8.04
N ASN A 111 5.84 8.72 8.23
CA ASN A 111 5.29 9.76 9.10
C ASN A 111 5.80 9.61 10.54
N GLU A 112 5.79 8.38 11.07
CA GLU A 112 6.25 8.06 12.42
C GLU A 112 7.76 8.31 12.58
N MET A 113 8.58 7.80 11.66
CA MET A 113 10.04 7.99 11.74
C MET A 113 10.41 9.46 11.59
N ALA A 114 9.74 10.21 10.72
CA ALA A 114 9.92 11.66 10.60
C ALA A 114 9.58 12.39 11.92
N ALA A 115 8.49 12.01 12.58
CA ALA A 115 8.10 12.56 13.88
C ALA A 115 9.14 12.23 14.97
N ARG A 116 9.62 10.99 15.04
CA ARG A 116 10.63 10.55 16.01
C ARG A 116 11.99 11.21 15.76
N ILE A 117 12.39 11.40 14.52
CA ILE A 117 13.59 12.16 14.14
C ILE A 117 13.47 13.61 14.62
N HIS A 118 12.35 14.25 14.33
CA HIS A 118 12.10 15.62 14.78
C HIS A 118 12.07 15.74 16.32
N ALA A 119 11.59 14.71 17.02
CA ALA A 119 11.62 14.66 18.48
C ALA A 119 13.03 14.42 19.07
N GLY A 120 14.01 14.01 18.25
CA GLY A 120 15.36 13.63 18.67
C GLY A 120 15.42 12.22 19.28
N GLU A 121 14.46 11.36 18.95
CA GLU A 121 14.37 9.98 19.45
C GLU A 121 15.07 8.97 18.52
N VAL A 122 15.15 9.28 17.23
CA VAL A 122 15.73 8.49 16.14
C VAL A 122 16.65 9.40 15.33
N GLU A 123 17.83 8.95 14.94
CA GLU A 123 18.78 9.72 14.12
C GLU A 123 18.78 9.21 12.68
N VAL A 124 18.82 7.88 12.51
CA VAL A 124 18.79 7.21 11.20
C VAL A 124 17.86 5.99 11.27
N ALA A 125 16.79 6.04 10.48
CA ALA A 125 15.83 4.96 10.32
C ALA A 125 15.94 4.29 8.94
N LEU A 126 15.96 2.97 8.91
CA LEU A 126 15.74 2.15 7.73
C LEU A 126 14.33 1.55 7.80
N ILE A 127 13.48 1.88 6.82
CA ILE A 127 12.19 1.22 6.60
C ILE A 127 12.37 0.21 5.46
N SER A 128 11.97 -1.03 5.65
CA SER A 128 12.14 -2.09 4.65
C SER A 128 10.93 -3.02 4.59
N GLY A 129 10.70 -3.65 3.45
CA GLY A 129 9.68 -4.66 3.30
C GLY A 129 9.83 -5.43 2.00
N SER A 130 9.16 -6.59 1.91
CA SER A 130 9.16 -7.41 0.69
C SER A 130 8.05 -8.43 0.68
N GLU A 131 7.81 -9.04 -0.48
CA GLU A 131 7.02 -10.26 -0.63
C GLU A 131 7.74 -11.22 -1.59
N ALA A 132 7.73 -12.52 -1.27
CA ALA A 132 8.31 -13.60 -2.08
C ALA A 132 7.25 -14.63 -2.53
N ASN A 133 6.00 -14.19 -2.65
CA ASN A 133 4.85 -15.03 -2.97
C ASN A 133 4.97 -15.76 -4.32
N ARG A 134 5.60 -15.14 -5.33
CA ARG A 134 5.86 -15.82 -6.60
C ARG A 134 6.78 -17.01 -6.38
N ALA A 135 7.82 -16.84 -5.58
CA ALA A 135 8.74 -17.92 -5.23
C ALA A 135 8.05 -19.02 -4.41
N SER A 136 7.25 -18.65 -3.40
CA SER A 136 6.48 -19.63 -2.64
C SER A 136 5.54 -20.47 -3.53
N LYS A 137 4.78 -19.81 -4.41
CA LYS A 137 3.86 -20.47 -5.36
C LYS A 137 4.61 -21.31 -6.40
N GLY A 138 5.76 -20.82 -6.89
CA GLY A 138 6.63 -21.51 -7.84
C GLY A 138 7.21 -22.80 -7.27
N ALA A 139 7.83 -22.71 -6.09
CA ALA A 139 8.40 -23.86 -5.39
C ALA A 139 7.36 -24.96 -5.15
N ARG A 140 6.17 -24.59 -4.67
CA ARG A 140 5.07 -25.55 -4.46
C ARG A 140 4.58 -26.19 -5.77
N ARG A 141 4.44 -25.40 -6.83
CA ARG A 141 4.02 -25.89 -8.16
C ARG A 141 5.00 -26.90 -8.73
N HIS A 142 6.30 -26.63 -8.58
CA HIS A 142 7.39 -27.45 -9.11
C HIS A 142 7.92 -28.48 -8.12
N LYS A 143 7.34 -28.57 -6.91
CA LYS A 143 7.76 -29.47 -5.81
C LYS A 143 9.24 -29.33 -5.47
N LEU A 144 9.69 -28.09 -5.35
CA LEU A 144 11.07 -27.74 -4.99
C LEU A 144 11.16 -27.46 -3.49
N GLU A 145 12.25 -27.91 -2.88
CA GLU A 145 12.61 -27.58 -1.52
C GLU A 145 13.39 -26.25 -1.51
N ILE A 146 12.84 -25.25 -0.83
CA ILE A 146 13.48 -23.97 -0.54
C ILE A 146 13.36 -23.72 0.97
N ASN A 147 14.31 -22.98 1.55
CA ASN A 147 14.36 -22.74 2.99
C ASN A 147 14.46 -21.26 3.30
N TRP A 148 13.48 -20.76 4.03
CA TRP A 148 13.35 -19.40 4.54
C TRP A 148 13.42 -19.34 6.07
N ALA A 149 13.63 -20.48 6.74
CA ALA A 149 13.81 -20.52 8.18
C ALA A 149 15.11 -19.80 8.59
N ASP A 150 14.97 -18.83 9.49
CA ASP A 150 16.05 -18.03 10.05
C ASP A 150 15.55 -17.35 11.33
N GLY A 151 16.42 -16.67 12.05
CA GLY A 151 16.04 -15.90 13.23
C GLY A 151 17.24 -15.28 13.93
N THR A 152 16.94 -14.43 14.91
CA THR A 152 17.91 -13.85 15.84
C THR A 152 17.23 -13.71 17.20
N ASP A 153 18.04 -13.71 18.26
CA ASP A 153 17.57 -13.49 19.64
C ASP A 153 17.44 -11.99 19.99
N ASP A 154 17.63 -11.10 19.00
CA ASP A 154 17.52 -9.65 19.18
C ASP A 154 16.09 -9.26 19.60
N ALA A 155 15.96 -8.41 20.61
CA ALA A 155 14.67 -7.89 21.02
C ALA A 155 14.08 -6.98 19.94
N PHE A 156 12.81 -7.19 19.59
CA PHE A 156 12.09 -6.37 18.64
C PHE A 156 10.65 -6.11 19.11
N GLU A 157 10.09 -4.99 18.67
CA GLU A 157 8.70 -4.62 18.87
C GLU A 157 7.83 -5.28 17.78
N ASP A 158 7.17 -6.38 18.11
CA ASP A 158 6.14 -6.97 17.24
C ASP A 158 4.78 -6.26 17.47
N ARG A 159 4.33 -5.48 16.49
CA ARG A 159 3.04 -4.76 16.56
C ARG A 159 1.83 -5.64 16.20
N GLY A 160 2.06 -6.89 15.82
CA GLY A 160 1.03 -7.89 15.54
C GLY A 160 0.17 -7.57 14.32
N MET A 161 -1.06 -8.09 14.28
CA MET A 161 -1.95 -7.96 13.11
C MET A 161 -2.66 -6.61 13.00
N GLY A 162 -2.66 -5.81 14.07
CA GLY A 162 -3.51 -4.63 14.19
C GLY A 162 -4.99 -4.98 14.47
N PRO A 163 -5.91 -4.01 14.33
CA PRO A 163 -7.33 -4.20 14.65
C PRO A 163 -8.02 -5.16 13.67
N MET A 164 -9.03 -5.88 14.18
CA MET A 164 -9.88 -6.76 13.36
C MET A 164 -10.61 -5.97 12.29
N LEU A 165 -10.33 -6.30 11.02
CA LEU A 165 -10.91 -5.62 9.87
C LEU A 165 -12.29 -6.16 9.47
N LEU A 166 -12.74 -7.24 10.11
CA LEU A 166 -14.01 -7.91 9.85
C LEU A 166 -14.87 -7.89 11.11
N SER A 167 -16.15 -7.55 10.96
CA SER A 167 -17.16 -7.75 12.00
C SER A 167 -17.76 -9.17 11.92
N ARG A 168 -18.38 -9.62 13.03
CA ARG A 168 -19.12 -10.88 13.04
C ARG A 168 -20.29 -10.88 12.07
N GLU A 169 -20.96 -9.74 11.89
CA GLU A 169 -22.13 -9.64 11.01
C GLU A 169 -21.74 -9.72 9.53
N GLU A 170 -20.60 -9.13 9.15
CA GLU A 170 -20.06 -9.24 7.79
C GLU A 170 -19.64 -10.67 7.46
N ILE A 171 -18.95 -11.35 8.39
CA ILE A 171 -18.54 -12.76 8.22
C ILE A 171 -19.77 -13.66 8.06
N LYS A 172 -20.80 -13.46 8.88
CA LYS A 172 -22.05 -14.23 8.85
C LYS A 172 -22.72 -14.20 7.47
N HIS A 173 -22.59 -13.11 6.72
CA HIS A 173 -23.15 -12.92 5.38
C HIS A 173 -22.13 -13.14 4.26
N GLY A 174 -21.03 -13.86 4.54
CA GLY A 174 -20.07 -14.27 3.51
C GLY A 174 -19.11 -13.16 3.05
N LEU A 175 -19.10 -12.00 3.71
CA LEU A 175 -18.20 -10.90 3.39
C LEU A 175 -16.83 -11.14 4.04
N VAL A 176 -15.98 -11.91 3.37
CA VAL A 176 -14.73 -12.46 3.97
C VAL A 176 -13.45 -12.26 3.14
N ALA A 177 -13.55 -11.83 1.87
CA ALA A 177 -12.41 -11.75 0.96
C ALA A 177 -12.26 -10.35 0.33
N PRO A 178 -11.02 -9.85 0.08
CA PRO A 178 -10.70 -8.55 -0.56
C PRO A 178 -11.73 -8.07 -1.57
N ALA A 179 -11.85 -8.82 -2.66
CA ALA A 179 -12.69 -8.42 -3.78
C ALA A 179 -14.18 -8.27 -3.44
N TYR A 180 -14.69 -8.89 -2.36
CA TYR A 180 -16.10 -8.81 -2.02
C TYR A 180 -16.43 -7.46 -1.39
N PHE A 181 -15.60 -6.99 -0.46
CA PHE A 181 -15.73 -5.66 0.13
C PHE A 181 -15.52 -4.59 -0.93
N TYR A 182 -14.42 -4.67 -1.70
CA TYR A 182 -14.13 -3.73 -2.77
C TYR A 182 -15.23 -3.70 -3.85
N GLY A 183 -15.92 -4.83 -4.08
CA GLY A 183 -17.06 -4.91 -5.01
C GLY A 183 -18.26 -4.11 -4.55
N LEU A 184 -18.53 -4.07 -3.23
CA LEU A 184 -19.58 -3.23 -2.66
C LEU A 184 -19.27 -1.74 -2.85
N PHE A 185 -18.03 -1.29 -2.64
CA PHE A 185 -17.62 0.09 -2.93
C PHE A 185 -17.80 0.42 -4.41
N GLU A 186 -17.33 -0.47 -5.28
CA GLU A 186 -17.34 -0.27 -6.73
C GLU A 186 -18.77 -0.19 -7.30
N ASN A 187 -19.66 -1.07 -6.85
CA ASN A 187 -21.06 -1.03 -7.27
C ASN A 187 -21.83 0.16 -6.67
N ALA A 188 -21.46 0.65 -5.48
CA ALA A 188 -22.01 1.89 -4.93
C ALA A 188 -21.57 3.10 -5.77
N ILE A 189 -20.32 3.15 -6.21
CA ILE A 189 -19.82 4.17 -7.14
C ILE A 189 -20.56 4.07 -8.48
N ALA A 190 -20.72 2.87 -9.04
CA ALA A 190 -21.47 2.68 -10.30
C ALA A 190 -22.90 3.23 -10.21
N ALA A 191 -23.59 2.97 -9.10
CA ALA A 191 -24.94 3.47 -8.83
C ALA A 191 -24.99 5.01 -8.75
N ARG A 192 -24.07 5.63 -8.02
CA ARG A 192 -23.96 7.10 -7.94
C ARG A 192 -23.78 7.74 -9.31
N GLU A 193 -22.97 7.12 -10.16
CA GLU A 193 -22.63 7.60 -11.49
C GLU A 193 -23.69 7.23 -12.56
N GLY A 194 -24.76 6.53 -12.18
CA GLY A 194 -25.82 6.09 -13.09
C GLY A 194 -25.34 5.11 -14.16
N ARG A 195 -24.29 4.31 -13.88
CA ARG A 195 -23.68 3.39 -14.84
C ARG A 195 -24.25 1.99 -14.73
N THR A 196 -24.55 1.39 -15.88
CA THR A 196 -24.74 -0.06 -15.97
C THR A 196 -23.43 -0.80 -15.68
N ARG A 197 -23.52 -2.11 -15.38
CA ARG A 197 -22.37 -3.01 -15.18
C ARG A 197 -21.30 -2.87 -16.28
N SER A 198 -21.71 -2.93 -17.55
CA SER A 198 -20.79 -2.84 -18.69
C SER A 198 -20.16 -1.46 -18.84
N GLN A 199 -20.94 -0.39 -18.61
CA GLN A 199 -20.40 0.98 -18.61
C GLN A 199 -19.40 1.20 -17.47
N HIS A 200 -19.66 0.65 -16.29
CA HIS A 200 -18.75 0.80 -15.16
C HIS A 200 -17.47 -0.02 -15.36
N ARG A 201 -17.54 -1.24 -15.90
CA ARG A 201 -16.35 -2.00 -16.31
C ARG A 201 -15.51 -1.27 -17.33
N ARG A 202 -16.14 -0.63 -18.31
CA ARG A 202 -15.46 0.23 -19.28
C ARG A 202 -14.75 1.40 -18.57
N ALA A 203 -15.40 2.08 -17.62
CA ALA A 203 -14.79 3.15 -16.85
C ALA A 203 -13.60 2.67 -16.00
N MET A 204 -13.71 1.52 -15.33
CA MET A 204 -12.59 0.89 -14.61
C MET A 204 -11.42 0.60 -15.55
N ALA A 205 -11.69 0.07 -16.76
CA ALA A 205 -10.66 -0.19 -17.76
C ALA A 205 -10.01 1.08 -18.30
N GLU A 206 -10.77 2.15 -18.52
CA GLU A 206 -10.24 3.46 -18.93
C GLU A 206 -9.36 4.08 -17.84
N LEU A 207 -9.73 3.92 -16.57
CA LEU A 207 -8.91 4.36 -15.43
C LEU A 207 -7.60 3.57 -15.32
N PHE A 208 -7.64 2.24 -15.50
CA PHE A 208 -6.50 1.36 -15.25
C PHE A 208 -5.60 1.13 -16.46
N GLN A 209 -6.02 1.41 -17.68
CA GLN A 209 -5.12 1.28 -18.84
C GLN A 209 -3.84 2.13 -18.70
N PRO A 210 -3.91 3.42 -18.31
CA PRO A 210 -2.71 4.23 -18.06
C PRO A 210 -1.79 3.64 -16.97
N PHE A 211 -2.35 3.01 -15.94
CA PHE A 211 -1.57 2.32 -14.90
C PHE A 211 -0.77 1.16 -15.51
N SER A 212 -1.40 0.35 -16.37
CA SER A 212 -0.70 -0.75 -17.07
C SER A 212 0.40 -0.26 -18.01
N ALA A 213 0.21 0.91 -18.65
CA ALA A 213 1.22 1.51 -19.51
C ALA A 213 2.44 1.99 -18.72
N VAL A 214 2.23 2.56 -17.53
CA VAL A 214 3.32 2.92 -16.59
C VAL A 214 4.04 1.66 -16.11
N ALA A 215 3.30 0.61 -15.70
CA ALA A 215 3.88 -0.64 -15.25
C ALA A 215 4.74 -1.31 -16.34
N ALA A 216 4.30 -1.30 -17.59
CA ALA A 216 5.03 -1.89 -18.71
C ALA A 216 6.41 -1.25 -18.95
N GLN A 217 6.57 0.02 -18.55
CA GLN A 217 7.83 0.77 -18.67
C GLN A 217 8.66 0.75 -17.39
N ASN A 218 8.09 0.33 -16.26
CA ASN A 218 8.80 0.26 -15.00
C ASN A 218 9.63 -1.04 -14.92
N PRO A 219 10.97 -0.96 -14.82
CA PRO A 219 11.84 -2.15 -14.75
C PRO A 219 11.65 -2.98 -13.48
N MET A 220 11.00 -2.42 -12.46
CA MET A 220 10.70 -3.10 -11.20
C MET A 220 9.35 -3.83 -11.22
N SER A 221 8.62 -3.79 -12.34
CA SER A 221 7.35 -4.50 -12.51
C SER A 221 7.51 -6.01 -12.63
N GLN A 222 6.73 -6.76 -11.87
CA GLN A 222 6.61 -8.21 -12.00
C GLN A 222 5.83 -8.61 -13.27
N PHE A 223 4.88 -7.78 -13.71
CA PHE A 223 4.01 -8.04 -14.87
C PHE A 223 4.05 -6.88 -15.89
N PRO A 224 5.19 -6.68 -16.60
CA PRO A 224 5.40 -5.51 -17.47
C PRO A 224 4.68 -5.67 -18.82
N VAL A 225 3.35 -5.75 -18.80
CA VAL A 225 2.50 -5.86 -19.99
C VAL A 225 1.47 -4.75 -19.96
N GLU A 226 1.47 -3.91 -21.01
CA GLU A 226 0.40 -2.94 -21.23
C GLU A 226 -0.86 -3.66 -21.71
N HIS A 227 -2.00 -3.32 -21.11
CA HIS A 227 -3.29 -3.92 -21.45
C HIS A 227 -4.21 -2.89 -22.08
N SER A 228 -4.90 -3.25 -23.17
CA SER A 228 -5.89 -2.36 -23.77
C SER A 228 -7.14 -2.24 -22.90
N VAL A 229 -7.85 -1.12 -23.04
CA VAL A 229 -9.16 -0.93 -22.38
C VAL A 229 -10.13 -2.05 -22.75
N GLU A 230 -10.12 -2.47 -24.01
CA GLU A 230 -10.97 -3.58 -24.50
C GLU A 230 -10.69 -4.88 -23.74
N PHE A 231 -9.42 -5.26 -23.59
CA PHE A 231 -9.04 -6.45 -22.84
C PHE A 231 -9.46 -6.35 -21.37
N LEU A 232 -9.20 -5.20 -20.74
CA LEU A 232 -9.51 -4.99 -19.32
C LEU A 232 -11.01 -5.01 -19.05
N SER A 233 -11.85 -4.55 -19.98
CA SER A 233 -13.31 -4.53 -19.81
C SER A 233 -14.02 -5.82 -20.22
N THR A 234 -13.35 -6.73 -20.94
CA THR A 234 -14.00 -7.89 -21.57
C THR A 234 -13.65 -9.20 -20.84
N PRO A 235 -14.66 -9.92 -20.30
CA PRO A 235 -14.45 -11.22 -19.68
C PRO A 235 -13.85 -12.22 -20.68
N SER A 236 -12.81 -12.94 -20.24
CA SER A 236 -12.17 -13.99 -21.03
C SER A 236 -11.54 -15.04 -20.13
N ARG A 237 -10.91 -16.07 -20.70
CA ARG A 237 -10.18 -17.07 -19.90
C ARG A 237 -8.96 -16.44 -19.21
N GLU A 238 -8.34 -15.44 -19.84
CA GLU A 238 -7.16 -14.73 -19.36
C GLU A 238 -7.52 -13.54 -18.43
N ASN A 239 -8.77 -13.06 -18.50
CA ASN A 239 -9.34 -11.99 -17.67
C ASN A 239 -10.76 -12.38 -17.17
N TYR A 240 -10.83 -13.43 -16.35
CA TYR A 240 -12.10 -14.03 -15.91
C TYR A 240 -12.78 -13.22 -14.80
N GLU A 241 -14.10 -13.40 -14.66
CA GLU A 241 -14.90 -12.81 -13.56
C GLU A 241 -14.52 -13.44 -12.22
N TYR A 242 -14.27 -12.62 -11.20
CA TYR A 242 -13.88 -13.07 -9.86
C TYR A 242 -14.91 -12.70 -8.79
N ALA A 243 -15.21 -11.41 -8.68
CA ALA A 243 -16.28 -10.88 -7.84
C ALA A 243 -16.84 -9.67 -8.56
N ASP A 244 -18.15 -9.57 -8.69
CA ASP A 244 -18.75 -8.46 -9.42
C ASP A 244 -18.38 -7.09 -8.79
N PRO A 245 -17.96 -6.09 -9.59
CA PRO A 245 -17.88 -6.06 -11.06
C PRO A 245 -16.51 -6.44 -11.66
N PHE A 246 -15.58 -6.93 -10.83
CA PHE A 246 -14.19 -7.18 -11.16
C PHE A 246 -13.93 -8.41 -12.03
N LEU A 247 -13.06 -8.19 -13.01
CA LEU A 247 -12.30 -9.22 -13.71
C LEU A 247 -10.92 -9.33 -13.08
N LYS A 248 -10.22 -10.43 -13.34
CA LYS A 248 -8.89 -10.74 -12.80
C LYS A 248 -7.93 -9.54 -12.79
N TRP A 249 -7.84 -8.78 -13.89
CA TRP A 249 -6.88 -7.68 -14.04
C TRP A 249 -7.35 -6.33 -13.46
N PHE A 250 -8.51 -6.28 -12.81
CA PHE A 250 -8.86 -5.18 -11.91
C PHE A 250 -8.40 -5.43 -10.46
N ILE A 251 -7.83 -6.60 -10.19
CA ILE A 251 -7.42 -7.04 -8.86
C ILE A 251 -5.90 -7.07 -8.78
N ALA A 252 -5.34 -6.61 -7.67
CA ALA A 252 -3.92 -6.72 -7.34
C ALA A 252 -3.37 -8.15 -7.60
N GLN A 253 -2.19 -8.24 -8.23
CA GLN A 253 -1.54 -9.52 -8.51
C GLN A 253 -0.48 -9.81 -7.45
N ASP A 254 -0.78 -10.73 -6.53
CA ASP A 254 0.05 -11.03 -5.35
C ASP A 254 1.27 -11.95 -5.62
N ALA A 255 1.37 -12.54 -6.82
CA ALA A 255 2.42 -13.47 -7.18
C ALA A 255 3.70 -12.72 -7.59
N VAL A 256 4.31 -12.04 -6.63
CA VAL A 256 5.52 -11.22 -6.82
C VAL A 256 6.71 -11.70 -5.98
N ASN A 257 7.92 -11.36 -6.43
CA ASN A 257 9.15 -11.35 -5.63
C ASN A 257 9.75 -9.94 -5.67
N GLN A 258 9.30 -9.07 -4.78
CA GLN A 258 9.66 -7.65 -4.78
C GLN A 258 10.02 -7.20 -3.37
N GLY A 259 11.04 -6.34 -3.26
CA GLY A 259 11.40 -5.66 -2.02
C GLY A 259 11.58 -4.15 -2.25
N ALA A 260 11.37 -3.37 -1.20
CA ALA A 260 11.64 -1.94 -1.21
C ALA A 260 12.17 -1.49 0.16
N ALA A 261 12.94 -0.41 0.15
CA ALA A 261 13.48 0.20 1.35
C ALA A 261 13.59 1.73 1.19
N ALA A 262 13.48 2.45 2.31
CA ALA A 262 13.72 3.88 2.41
C ALA A 262 14.54 4.19 3.65
N ILE A 263 15.43 5.18 3.56
CA ILE A 263 16.26 5.67 4.65
C ILE A 263 15.88 7.10 4.94
N LEU A 264 15.49 7.34 6.19
CA LEU A 264 15.22 8.66 6.73
C LEU A 264 16.27 8.97 7.80
N MET A 265 16.70 10.21 7.85
CA MET A 265 17.57 10.69 8.92
C MET A 265 17.30 12.15 9.23
N SER A 266 17.92 12.64 10.30
CA SER A 266 17.94 14.08 10.56
C SER A 266 18.83 14.80 9.54
N GLU A 267 18.48 16.03 9.18
CA GLU A 267 19.25 16.81 8.21
C GLU A 267 20.67 17.08 8.70
N SER A 268 20.86 17.34 10.00
CA SER A 268 22.21 17.47 10.55
C SER A 268 23.02 16.18 10.45
N LYS A 269 22.37 15.01 10.55
CA LYS A 269 23.04 13.72 10.33
C LYS A 269 23.38 13.49 8.86
N ALA A 270 22.51 13.92 7.94
CA ALA A 270 22.78 13.89 6.51
C ALA A 270 24.02 14.75 6.17
N ASP A 271 24.17 15.91 6.81
CA ASP A 271 25.37 16.75 6.69
C ASP A 271 26.61 16.07 7.27
N GLU A 272 26.53 15.49 8.47
CA GLU A 272 27.63 14.78 9.13
C GLU A 272 28.15 13.61 8.29
N LEU A 273 27.25 12.83 7.70
CA LEU A 273 27.58 11.66 6.89
C LEU A 273 27.94 12.02 5.44
N GLY A 274 27.81 13.29 5.04
CA GLY A 274 28.14 13.76 3.70
C GLY A 274 27.15 13.33 2.63
N VAL A 275 25.87 13.14 2.98
CA VAL A 275 24.80 12.87 2.02
C VAL A 275 24.60 14.11 1.12
N PRO A 276 24.72 13.99 -0.23
CA PRO A 276 24.55 15.11 -1.15
C PRO A 276 23.18 15.77 -1.03
N GLN A 277 23.13 17.10 -1.17
CA GLN A 277 21.87 17.84 -1.11
C GLN A 277 20.86 17.38 -2.19
N ASP A 278 21.35 17.03 -3.38
CA ASP A 278 20.50 16.57 -4.49
C ASP A 278 19.87 15.18 -4.25
N ASN A 279 20.32 14.46 -3.21
CA ASN A 279 19.73 13.19 -2.77
C ASN A 279 18.64 13.38 -1.70
N ARG A 280 18.37 14.61 -1.26
CA ARG A 280 17.46 14.89 -0.13
C ARG A 280 16.05 15.17 -0.62
N VAL A 281 15.08 14.40 -0.10
CA VAL A 281 13.65 14.60 -0.32
C VAL A 281 12.98 14.79 1.03
N TYR A 282 12.26 15.90 1.19
CA TYR A 282 11.63 16.29 2.44
C TYR A 282 10.15 15.93 2.45
N LEU A 283 9.63 15.57 3.63
CA LEU A 283 8.20 15.40 3.88
C LEU A 283 7.60 16.76 4.26
N HIS A 284 6.69 17.27 3.43
CA HIS A 284 6.01 18.56 3.63
C HIS A 284 4.73 18.45 4.45
N GLY A 285 4.06 17.30 4.34
CA GLY A 285 2.83 17.03 5.05
C GLY A 285 2.54 15.54 5.08
N GLY A 286 1.96 15.09 6.18
CA GLY A 286 1.53 13.72 6.41
C GLY A 286 0.14 13.70 7.02
N GLY A 287 -0.65 12.70 6.66
CA GLY A 287 -2.00 12.58 7.17
C GLY A 287 -2.38 11.13 7.35
N GLU A 288 -3.06 10.82 8.45
CA GLU A 288 -3.51 9.48 8.78
C GLU A 288 -4.94 9.51 9.29
N ALA A 289 -5.71 8.50 8.88
CA ALA A 289 -7.05 8.25 9.37
C ALA A 289 -7.44 6.78 9.16
N GLY A 290 -8.47 6.35 9.87
CA GLY A 290 -9.07 5.05 9.64
C GLY A 290 -10.59 5.13 9.62
N ASP A 291 -11.20 4.26 8.84
CA ASP A 291 -12.64 4.06 8.79
C ASP A 291 -13.02 2.91 9.73
N ASP A 292 -14.32 2.75 9.94
CA ASP A 292 -14.90 1.58 10.61
C ASP A 292 -15.20 0.45 9.61
N HIS A 293 -15.76 -0.65 10.12
CA HIS A 293 -16.28 -1.74 9.31
C HIS A 293 -17.29 -1.21 8.28
N ILE A 294 -17.23 -1.68 7.04
CA ILE A 294 -18.04 -1.14 5.92
C ILE A 294 -19.54 -1.14 6.26
N SER A 295 -20.00 -2.17 6.99
CA SER A 295 -21.38 -2.35 7.42
C SER A 295 -21.94 -1.19 8.25
N VAL A 296 -21.10 -0.45 8.98
CA VAL A 296 -21.54 0.68 9.83
C VAL A 296 -21.19 2.05 9.26
N ARG A 297 -20.53 2.13 8.10
CA ARG A 297 -20.17 3.43 7.50
C ARG A 297 -21.40 4.19 7.03
N PRO A 298 -21.51 5.51 7.24
CA PRO A 298 -22.59 6.33 6.69
C PRO A 298 -22.73 6.20 5.16
N ARG A 299 -21.60 6.16 4.45
CA ARG A 299 -21.50 6.05 2.99
C ARG A 299 -20.63 4.87 2.55
N ILE A 300 -20.90 4.33 1.36
CA ILE A 300 -20.17 3.19 0.76
C ILE A 300 -19.54 3.57 -0.60
N ASP A 301 -19.83 4.74 -1.14
CA ASP A 301 -19.32 5.21 -2.43
C ASP A 301 -17.98 6.00 -2.30
N GLY A 302 -17.24 5.77 -1.22
CA GLY A 302 -16.01 6.47 -0.87
C GLY A 302 -15.48 6.07 0.50
N SER A 303 -14.48 6.82 0.99
CA SER A 303 -13.88 6.61 2.31
C SER A 303 -13.68 7.95 3.02
N TRP A 304 -14.23 8.04 4.23
CA TRP A 304 -14.01 9.19 5.11
C TRP A 304 -12.55 9.26 5.53
N ALA A 305 -11.93 8.11 5.83
CA ALA A 305 -10.52 8.05 6.19
C ALA A 305 -9.62 8.61 5.09
N MET A 306 -9.94 8.30 3.84
CA MET A 306 -9.17 8.78 2.70
C MET A 306 -9.25 10.29 2.56
N GLU A 307 -10.46 10.86 2.67
CA GLU A 307 -10.67 12.31 2.68
C GLU A 307 -9.90 12.99 3.82
N GLN A 308 -9.94 12.43 5.03
CA GLN A 308 -9.23 12.99 6.18
C GLN A 308 -7.70 12.90 6.07
N ALA A 309 -7.17 11.76 5.63
CA ALA A 309 -5.73 11.57 5.48
C ALA A 309 -5.15 12.51 4.40
N LEU A 310 -5.82 12.59 3.25
CA LEU A 310 -5.41 13.50 2.16
C LEU A 310 -5.54 14.97 2.56
N GLY A 311 -6.66 15.35 3.17
CA GLY A 311 -6.90 16.72 3.64
C GLY A 311 -5.85 17.17 4.65
N ARG A 312 -5.54 16.33 5.66
CA ARG A 312 -4.50 16.62 6.65
C ARG A 312 -3.12 16.83 6.03
N ALA A 313 -2.73 15.99 5.07
CA ALA A 313 -1.43 16.14 4.41
C ALA A 313 -1.36 17.44 3.59
N LEU A 314 -2.42 17.76 2.83
CA LEU A 314 -2.53 19.01 2.07
C LEU A 314 -2.51 20.24 2.97
N ASP A 315 -3.32 20.26 4.03
CA ASP A 315 -3.39 21.36 5.00
C ASP A 315 -2.03 21.59 5.67
N GLN A 316 -1.37 20.50 6.10
CA GLN A 316 -0.07 20.58 6.77
C GLN A 316 1.04 21.12 5.86
N SER A 317 1.00 20.76 4.58
CA SER A 317 1.96 21.27 3.59
C SER A 317 1.63 22.68 3.10
N GLY A 318 0.42 23.18 3.36
CA GLY A 318 -0.06 24.48 2.92
C GLY A 318 -0.29 24.56 1.40
N VAL A 319 -0.59 23.43 0.75
CA VAL A 319 -0.81 23.33 -0.70
C VAL A 319 -2.16 22.71 -1.01
N THR A 320 -2.58 22.81 -2.26
CA THR A 320 -3.80 22.19 -2.77
C THR A 320 -3.47 21.01 -3.69
N SER A 321 -4.46 20.15 -3.98
CA SER A 321 -4.29 19.07 -4.97
C SER A 321 -3.90 19.59 -6.36
N SER A 322 -4.23 20.86 -6.65
CA SER A 322 -3.86 21.51 -7.91
C SER A 322 -2.36 21.79 -8.02
N ASP A 323 -1.63 21.87 -6.90
CA ASP A 323 -0.19 22.16 -6.84
C ASP A 323 0.66 20.90 -7.08
N ILE A 324 0.12 19.73 -6.75
CA ILE A 324 0.79 18.43 -6.89
C ILE A 324 1.01 18.08 -8.37
N ARG A 325 2.24 17.66 -8.71
CA ARG A 325 2.60 17.25 -10.08
C ARG A 325 2.67 15.75 -10.27
N HIS A 326 3.05 15.02 -9.22
CA HIS A 326 3.24 13.57 -9.28
C HIS A 326 2.36 12.88 -8.25
N PHE A 327 1.72 11.79 -8.65
CA PHE A 327 0.91 10.97 -7.76
C PHE A 327 1.36 9.52 -7.81
N ASP A 328 1.36 8.86 -6.65
CA ASP A 328 1.19 7.42 -6.58
C ASP A 328 -0.01 7.12 -5.66
N LEU A 329 -1.17 6.94 -6.29
CA LEU A 329 -2.40 6.59 -5.60
C LEU A 329 -2.52 5.07 -5.49
N TYR A 330 -2.72 4.57 -4.27
CA TYR A 330 -2.93 3.14 -4.02
C TYR A 330 -4.09 2.58 -4.86
N SER A 331 -3.87 1.43 -5.50
CA SER A 331 -4.70 0.97 -6.61
C SER A 331 -4.97 -0.54 -6.64
N CYS A 332 -5.18 -1.18 -5.47
CA CYS A 332 -5.48 -2.61 -5.41
C CYS A 332 -6.76 -3.00 -6.15
N PHE A 333 -7.71 -2.07 -6.22
CA PHE A 333 -8.96 -2.10 -6.99
C PHE A 333 -9.25 -0.68 -7.53
N PRO A 334 -10.00 -0.53 -8.64
CA PRO A 334 -10.31 0.78 -9.23
C PRO A 334 -11.05 1.74 -8.28
N CYS A 335 -11.96 1.25 -7.44
CA CYS A 335 -12.71 2.07 -6.48
C CYS A 335 -11.82 2.83 -5.50
N ALA A 336 -10.63 2.33 -5.15
CA ALA A 336 -9.66 3.08 -4.34
C ALA A 336 -9.13 4.32 -5.09
N VAL A 337 -8.92 4.20 -6.40
CA VAL A 337 -8.46 5.31 -7.25
C VAL A 337 -9.61 6.27 -7.57
N PHE A 338 -10.82 5.78 -7.85
CA PHE A 338 -12.00 6.64 -7.99
C PHE A 338 -12.27 7.43 -6.71
N SER A 339 -12.14 6.80 -5.54
CA SER A 339 -12.38 7.48 -4.26
C SER A 339 -11.32 8.51 -3.95
N SER A 340 -10.04 8.23 -4.23
CA SER A 340 -8.94 9.17 -3.96
C SER A 340 -8.97 10.35 -4.92
N THR A 341 -9.27 10.13 -6.20
CA THR A 341 -9.47 11.22 -7.16
C THR A 341 -10.67 12.09 -6.78
N ALA A 342 -11.79 11.51 -6.34
CA ALA A 342 -12.92 12.26 -5.81
C ALA A 342 -12.54 13.09 -4.56
N ALA A 343 -11.81 12.49 -3.61
CA ALA A 343 -11.34 13.18 -2.40
C ALA A 343 -10.36 14.34 -2.71
N LEU A 344 -9.58 14.22 -3.78
CA LEU A 344 -8.66 15.26 -4.25
C LEU A 344 -9.32 16.30 -5.17
N GLY A 345 -10.58 16.10 -5.57
CA GLY A 345 -11.24 16.93 -6.58
C GLY A 345 -10.61 16.80 -7.97
N ILE A 346 -9.99 15.66 -8.29
CA ILE A 346 -9.36 15.37 -9.58
C ILE A 346 -10.38 14.73 -10.51
N ASP A 347 -10.54 15.32 -11.69
CA ASP A 347 -11.26 14.68 -12.79
C ASP A 347 -10.35 13.62 -13.43
N TRP A 348 -10.44 12.38 -12.95
CA TRP A 348 -9.61 11.27 -13.40
C TRP A 348 -9.68 11.00 -14.92
N LYS A 349 -10.71 11.51 -15.61
CA LYS A 349 -10.90 11.31 -17.05
C LYS A 349 -10.19 12.37 -17.89
N HIS A 350 -10.08 13.59 -17.36
CA HIS A 350 -9.62 14.76 -18.11
C HIS A 350 -8.34 15.39 -17.54
N ASP A 351 -7.94 15.02 -16.33
CA ASP A 351 -6.65 15.40 -15.79
C ASP A 351 -5.51 14.70 -16.53
N SER A 352 -4.53 15.46 -17.01
CA SER A 352 -3.40 14.93 -17.76
C SER A 352 -2.30 14.34 -16.87
N ARG A 353 -2.35 14.57 -15.55
CA ARG A 353 -1.33 14.07 -14.61
C ARG A 353 -1.52 12.57 -14.41
N ALA A 354 -0.41 11.84 -14.43
CA ALA A 354 -0.44 10.42 -14.11
C ALA A 354 -0.84 10.21 -12.64
N LEU A 355 -1.74 9.26 -12.39
CA LEU A 355 -2.22 8.90 -11.05
C LEU A 355 -1.33 7.86 -10.35
N THR A 356 -0.28 7.39 -11.03
CA THR A 356 0.71 6.45 -10.50
C THR A 356 2.10 6.74 -11.07
N LEU A 357 3.12 6.50 -10.25
CA LEU A 357 4.52 6.43 -10.66
C LEU A 357 5.01 4.98 -10.82
N THR A 358 4.38 4.05 -10.10
CA THR A 358 4.78 2.64 -10.07
C THR A 358 4.10 1.81 -11.15
N GLY A 359 2.83 2.09 -11.47
CA GLY A 359 2.02 1.33 -12.41
C GLY A 359 0.89 0.51 -11.77
N GLY A 360 0.68 0.62 -10.46
CA GLY A 360 -0.45 0.02 -9.76
C GLY A 360 -0.37 -1.49 -9.50
N LEU A 361 -1.02 -1.94 -8.43
CA LEU A 361 -0.88 -3.31 -7.92
C LEU A 361 -1.30 -4.43 -8.92
N PRO A 362 -2.28 -4.24 -9.82
CA PRO A 362 -2.61 -5.26 -10.81
C PRO A 362 -1.49 -5.48 -11.84
N PHE A 363 -0.68 -4.46 -12.14
CA PHE A 363 0.24 -4.47 -13.29
C PHE A 363 1.72 -4.40 -12.86
N PHE A 364 2.07 -3.49 -11.94
CA PHE A 364 3.39 -3.49 -11.31
C PHE A 364 3.64 -4.80 -10.53
N GLY A 365 2.57 -5.37 -9.98
CA GLY A 365 2.62 -6.41 -8.97
C GLY A 365 2.22 -5.85 -7.61
N GLY A 366 1.53 -6.66 -6.81
CA GLY A 366 1.05 -6.28 -5.49
C GLY A 366 1.85 -6.98 -4.40
N PRO A 367 3.00 -6.42 -3.95
CA PRO A 367 3.72 -6.91 -2.77
C PRO A 367 2.97 -6.51 -1.48
N GLY A 368 1.65 -6.71 -1.49
CA GLY A 368 0.75 -6.56 -0.35
C GLY A 368 0.88 -5.28 0.41
N ASN A 369 1.28 -5.44 1.67
CA ASN A 369 1.47 -4.36 2.61
C ASN A 369 2.58 -3.39 2.17
N ASN A 370 3.51 -3.85 1.34
CA ASN A 370 4.71 -3.10 0.98
C ASN A 370 4.63 -2.32 -0.33
N TYR A 371 3.51 -2.35 -1.07
CA TYR A 371 3.38 -1.66 -2.36
C TYR A 371 3.77 -0.17 -2.26
N SER A 372 3.24 0.55 -1.27
CA SER A 372 3.45 2.01 -1.14
C SER A 372 4.91 2.37 -0.86
N LEU A 373 5.76 1.44 -0.40
CA LEU A 373 7.19 1.68 -0.25
C LEU A 373 7.91 1.78 -1.60
N HIS A 374 7.43 1.03 -2.60
CA HIS A 374 7.85 1.20 -4.00
C HIS A 374 7.39 2.55 -4.55
N GLY A 375 6.18 2.98 -4.20
CA GLY A 375 5.67 4.33 -4.51
C GLY A 375 6.59 5.43 -3.97
N ILE A 376 7.00 5.32 -2.70
CA ILE A 376 7.95 6.25 -2.07
C ILE A 376 9.31 6.26 -2.77
N ALA A 377 9.81 5.09 -3.19
CA ALA A 377 11.07 4.99 -3.94
C ALA A 377 11.00 5.69 -5.31
N GLU A 378 9.96 5.41 -6.09
CA GLU A 378 9.75 6.08 -7.39
C GLU A 378 9.51 7.59 -7.22
N MET A 379 8.77 7.99 -6.18
CA MET A 379 8.54 9.40 -5.87
C MET A 379 9.83 10.13 -5.56
N SER A 380 10.70 9.53 -4.74
CA SER A 380 12.00 10.10 -4.40
C SER A 380 12.85 10.30 -5.65
N ARG A 381 12.95 9.28 -6.51
CA ARG A 381 13.66 9.37 -7.79
C ARG A 381 13.04 10.42 -8.72
N LYS A 382 11.71 10.50 -8.81
CA LYS A 382 11.01 11.44 -9.69
C LYS A 382 11.25 12.89 -9.28
N LEU A 383 11.17 13.18 -7.98
CA LEU A 383 11.35 14.52 -7.43
C LEU A 383 12.81 15.00 -7.50
N ARG A 384 13.79 14.12 -7.29
CA ARG A 384 15.21 14.46 -7.52
C ARG A 384 15.49 14.83 -8.98
N ASN A 385 14.79 14.20 -9.93
CA ASN A 385 14.86 14.55 -11.36
C ASN A 385 13.96 15.73 -11.76
N SER A 386 13.13 16.23 -10.84
CA SER A 386 12.22 17.36 -11.08
C SER A 386 12.24 18.29 -9.86
N PRO A 387 13.38 18.92 -9.53
CA PRO A 387 13.55 19.60 -8.26
C PRO A 387 12.51 20.71 -8.02
N GLY A 388 11.99 20.77 -6.80
CA GLY A 388 10.98 21.75 -6.39
C GLY A 388 9.54 21.42 -6.76
N GLU A 389 9.31 20.41 -7.59
CA GLU A 389 7.95 19.89 -7.79
C GLU A 389 7.44 19.16 -6.53
N LEU A 390 6.13 19.02 -6.43
CA LEU A 390 5.46 18.34 -5.33
C LEU A 390 4.89 17.00 -5.79
N GLY A 391 5.07 15.99 -4.96
CA GLY A 391 4.54 14.65 -5.15
C GLY A 391 3.67 14.21 -3.99
N LEU A 392 2.62 13.43 -4.28
CA LEU A 392 1.72 12.88 -3.27
C LEU A 392 1.70 11.35 -3.36
N ILE A 393 1.90 10.70 -2.20
CA ILE A 393 1.65 9.28 -1.99
C ILE A 393 0.36 9.14 -1.18
N LEU A 394 -0.53 8.26 -1.63
CA LEU A 394 -1.60 7.73 -0.81
C LEU A 394 -1.40 6.24 -0.65
N ALA A 395 -1.32 5.78 0.59
CA ALA A 395 -1.17 4.39 0.97
C ALA A 395 -2.44 3.91 1.70
N ASN A 396 -3.11 2.90 1.12
CA ASN A 396 -4.34 2.31 1.66
C ASN A 396 -4.06 0.93 2.26
N GLY A 397 -4.69 0.65 3.40
CA GLY A 397 -4.65 -0.64 4.06
C GLY A 397 -6.03 -1.17 4.48
N GLY A 398 -6.13 -2.50 4.46
CA GLY A 398 -7.39 -3.21 4.68
C GLY A 398 -8.36 -2.98 3.53
N TRP A 399 -9.59 -2.57 3.86
CA TRP A 399 -10.72 -2.46 2.95
C TRP A 399 -11.10 -0.98 2.79
N MET A 400 -10.14 -0.14 2.36
CA MET A 400 -10.25 1.33 2.52
C MET A 400 -10.54 1.69 3.96
N THR A 401 -9.79 1.07 4.88
CA THR A 401 -10.02 1.15 6.33
C THR A 401 -8.94 1.93 7.05
N LYS A 402 -7.73 1.98 6.51
CA LYS A 402 -6.59 2.68 7.09
C LYS A 402 -5.88 3.39 5.97
N GLU A 403 -5.67 4.68 6.14
CA GLU A 403 -5.15 5.57 5.11
C GLU A 403 -3.97 6.35 5.69
N ALA A 404 -2.87 6.39 4.95
CA ALA A 404 -1.71 7.19 5.25
C ALA A 404 -1.29 7.93 3.98
N ALA A 405 -1.15 9.25 4.07
CA ALA A 405 -0.74 10.12 2.98
C ALA A 405 0.57 10.83 3.32
N GLY A 406 1.36 11.15 2.29
CA GLY A 406 2.59 11.92 2.40
C GLY A 406 2.79 12.82 1.18
N ILE A 407 3.19 14.07 1.42
CA ILE A 407 3.55 15.04 0.38
C ILE A 407 5.04 15.30 0.44
N TYR A 408 5.71 15.19 -0.71
CA TYR A 408 7.16 15.20 -0.83
C TYR A 408 7.65 16.26 -1.81
N SER A 409 8.81 16.86 -1.53
CA SER A 409 9.58 17.68 -2.49
C SER A 409 11.06 17.67 -2.13
N THR A 410 11.93 18.05 -3.06
CA THR A 410 13.33 18.38 -2.77
C THR A 410 13.50 19.77 -2.15
N THR A 411 12.47 20.62 -2.21
CA THR A 411 12.51 21.94 -1.58
C THR A 411 12.34 21.80 -0.08
N ARG A 412 13.38 22.09 0.69
CA ARG A 412 13.32 22.06 2.15
C ARG A 412 12.18 22.93 2.70
N PRO A 413 11.24 22.41 3.51
CA PRO A 413 10.20 23.22 4.13
C PRO A 413 10.77 24.15 5.20
N LYS A 414 10.06 25.24 5.51
CA LYS A 414 10.49 26.21 6.54
C LYS A 414 10.53 25.58 7.93
N ALA A 415 9.58 24.71 8.23
CA ALA A 415 9.47 23.95 9.46
C ALA A 415 8.85 22.58 9.16
N PHE A 416 9.18 21.59 9.96
CA PHE A 416 8.47 20.31 9.98
C PHE A 416 7.41 20.32 11.07
N THR A 417 6.27 19.72 10.79
CA THR A 417 5.25 19.42 11.79
C THR A 417 5.00 17.92 11.73
N PRO A 418 5.01 17.20 12.87
CA PRO A 418 4.63 15.79 12.89
C PRO A 418 3.21 15.55 12.40
N ALA A 419 2.95 14.44 11.71
CA ALA A 419 1.59 14.04 11.37
C ALA A 419 0.76 13.83 12.64
N LEU A 420 -0.53 14.17 12.59
CA LEU A 420 -1.45 13.92 13.69
C LEU A 420 -1.76 12.42 13.80
N PRO A 421 -2.07 11.91 15.02
CA PRO A 421 -2.56 10.56 15.18
C PRO A 421 -3.76 10.27 14.28
N ALA A 422 -3.88 9.02 13.83
CA ALA A 422 -4.93 8.58 12.92
C ALA A 422 -6.33 8.97 13.44
N ALA A 423 -7.09 9.70 12.61
CA ALA A 423 -8.48 10.07 12.89
C ALA A 423 -9.41 8.85 12.85
N LYS A 424 -10.55 8.94 13.54
CA LYS A 424 -11.67 7.98 13.44
C LYS A 424 -13.00 8.72 13.25
N PRO A 425 -13.94 8.17 12.46
CA PRO A 425 -15.25 8.78 12.28
C PRO A 425 -16.04 8.72 13.59
N ALA A 426 -16.90 9.72 13.82
CA ALA A 426 -17.83 9.72 14.94
C ALA A 426 -19.19 9.10 14.57
N ASP A 427 -19.58 9.20 13.29
CA ASP A 427 -20.89 8.80 12.81
C ASP A 427 -20.89 7.35 12.32
N GLN A 428 -21.90 6.59 12.75
CA GLN A 428 -22.15 5.22 12.33
C GLN A 428 -23.62 5.02 12.01
N VAL A 429 -23.88 4.02 11.16
CA VAL A 429 -25.22 3.53 10.85
C VAL A 429 -25.51 2.31 11.71
N ALA A 430 -26.69 2.25 12.32
CA ALA A 430 -27.15 1.07 13.04
C ALA A 430 -27.57 -0.07 12.08
N LEU A 431 -27.29 -1.31 12.49
CA LEU A 431 -27.65 -2.51 11.72
C LEU A 431 -29.07 -2.99 12.06
N CYS A 432 -29.79 -3.50 11.06
CA CYS A 432 -31.06 -4.21 11.21
C CYS A 432 -30.81 -5.71 11.07
N ASN A 433 -31.03 -6.46 12.16
CA ASN A 433 -30.79 -7.91 12.23
C ASN A 433 -32.09 -8.71 12.33
N THR A 434 -33.21 -8.11 11.88
CA THR A 434 -34.55 -8.70 11.88
C THR A 434 -35.15 -8.57 10.50
N ASP A 435 -36.22 -9.31 10.22
CA ASP A 435 -36.99 -9.18 8.98
C ASP A 435 -37.39 -7.71 8.76
N CYS A 436 -37.12 -7.21 7.55
CA CYS A 436 -37.34 -5.81 7.20
C CYS A 436 -37.61 -5.63 5.70
N GLU A 437 -38.23 -4.51 5.37
CA GLU A 437 -38.31 -4.00 3.99
C GLU A 437 -37.25 -2.91 3.81
N ALA A 438 -36.39 -3.05 2.79
CA ALA A 438 -35.25 -2.18 2.56
C ALA A 438 -34.98 -2.02 1.06
N THR A 439 -34.32 -0.92 0.70
CA THR A 439 -33.88 -0.63 -0.68
C THR A 439 -32.43 -1.06 -0.84
N LEU A 440 -32.11 -1.76 -1.93
CA LEU A 440 -30.72 -2.15 -2.24
C LEU A 440 -29.82 -0.90 -2.29
N GLU A 441 -28.78 -0.87 -1.46
CA GLU A 441 -27.78 0.20 -1.42
C GLU A 441 -26.56 -0.15 -2.27
N THR A 442 -26.08 -1.38 -2.16
CA THR A 442 -25.02 -1.93 -3.00
C THR A 442 -25.02 -3.46 -2.92
N PHE A 443 -24.27 -4.11 -3.83
CA PHE A 443 -24.16 -5.56 -3.89
C PHE A 443 -22.79 -5.99 -4.44
N THR A 444 -22.46 -7.26 -4.27
CA THR A 444 -21.47 -7.97 -5.09
C THR A 444 -21.95 -9.39 -5.34
N VAL A 445 -21.40 -10.04 -6.37
CA VAL A 445 -21.68 -11.43 -6.72
C VAL A 445 -20.36 -12.18 -6.79
N THR A 446 -20.20 -13.21 -5.95
CA THR A 446 -19.00 -14.05 -5.95
C THR A 446 -19.05 -15.03 -7.12
N HIS A 447 -17.91 -15.28 -7.77
CA HIS A 447 -17.83 -16.23 -8.88
C HIS A 447 -16.91 -17.40 -8.52
N GLY A 448 -17.40 -18.61 -8.76
CA GLY A 448 -16.62 -19.83 -8.74
C GLY A 448 -16.28 -20.31 -10.14
N LYS A 449 -15.72 -21.53 -10.24
CA LYS A 449 -15.35 -22.13 -11.54
C LYS A 449 -16.55 -22.35 -12.48
N ALA A 450 -17.75 -22.51 -11.92
CA ALA A 450 -18.98 -22.79 -12.66
C ALA A 450 -19.78 -21.51 -13.01
N GLY A 451 -19.34 -20.33 -12.58
CA GLY A 451 -20.06 -19.06 -12.73
C GLY A 451 -20.43 -18.43 -11.39
N PRO A 452 -21.46 -17.56 -11.35
CA PRO A 452 -21.95 -16.92 -10.13
C PRO A 452 -22.35 -17.94 -9.05
N GLU A 453 -21.93 -17.71 -7.81
CA GLU A 453 -22.21 -18.60 -6.67
C GLU A 453 -23.13 -17.95 -5.62
N ASN A 454 -22.76 -16.78 -5.09
CA ASN A 454 -23.53 -16.10 -4.04
C ASN A 454 -23.65 -14.60 -4.34
N GLY A 455 -24.77 -14.00 -3.93
CA GLY A 455 -24.93 -12.56 -3.82
C GLY A 455 -24.71 -12.12 -2.38
N ILE A 456 -24.07 -10.97 -2.19
CA ILE A 456 -23.97 -10.29 -0.90
C ILE A 456 -24.53 -8.89 -1.10
N ILE A 457 -25.52 -8.50 -0.30
CA ILE A 457 -26.19 -7.21 -0.43
C ILE A 457 -26.13 -6.39 0.85
N PHE A 458 -25.98 -5.08 0.68
CA PHE A 458 -26.27 -4.09 1.71
C PHE A 458 -27.54 -3.36 1.29
N ALA A 459 -28.51 -3.24 2.19
CA ALA A 459 -29.77 -2.58 1.93
C ALA A 459 -30.10 -1.54 3.01
N ARG A 460 -30.74 -0.45 2.59
CA ARG A 460 -31.08 0.71 3.42
C ARG A 460 -32.57 0.72 3.76
N LEU A 461 -32.89 0.79 5.05
CA LEU A 461 -34.26 0.98 5.53
C LEU A 461 -34.65 2.47 5.47
N ALA A 462 -35.96 2.75 5.47
CA ALA A 462 -36.48 4.13 5.49
C ALA A 462 -36.06 4.93 6.74
N ASP A 463 -35.76 4.26 7.86
CA ASP A 463 -35.27 4.88 9.09
C ASP A 463 -33.74 5.08 9.12
N GLY A 464 -33.05 4.78 8.01
CA GLY A 464 -31.62 4.95 7.84
C GLY A 464 -30.77 3.75 8.26
N ARG A 465 -31.33 2.74 8.95
CA ARG A 465 -30.58 1.52 9.31
C ARG A 465 -30.15 0.72 8.08
N ARG A 466 -29.13 -0.13 8.24
CA ARG A 466 -28.62 -1.01 7.19
C ARG A 466 -28.87 -2.48 7.51
N ALA A 467 -29.33 -3.24 6.52
CA ALA A 467 -29.43 -4.70 6.57
C ALA A 467 -28.37 -5.32 5.66
N LEU A 468 -27.86 -6.48 6.06
CA LEU A 468 -26.96 -7.33 5.27
C LEU A 468 -27.71 -8.63 4.96
N ALA A 469 -27.56 -9.16 3.74
CA ALA A 469 -28.13 -10.44 3.34
C ALA A 469 -27.25 -11.19 2.33
#